data_AF-A0A7C9DAE4-F1
#
_entry.id   AF-A0A7C9DAE4-F1
#
_cell.length_a   1.000
_cell.length_b   1.000
_cell.length_c   1.000
_cell.angle_alpha   90.00
_cell.angle_beta   90.00
_cell.angle_gamma   90.00
#
_symmetry.space_group_name_H-M   'P 1'
#
loop_
_entity.id
_entity.type
_entity.pdbx_description
1 polymer ?
#
loop_
_entity_poly.entity_id
_entity_poly.type
_entity_poly.pdbx_seq_one_letter_code
_entity_poly.pdbx_strand_id
1 'polypeptide(L)'
;INTAKDVVYVAVGETETSMDALLWTLNHTPHPPNALVCLIHVFPPLKFVPGPVGAGKVPMSQVSPELVDGYLAQHRSQIRQLMGKYMDKCTAFQVPGDTILIESDSVANAILELTSVLNIPKLIVGISKSKLSH
;
A
#
# COMPACT_ATOMS: atom_id res chain seq x y z
N ILE A 1 -18.06 19.78 20.45
CA ILE A 1 -17.26 20.13 19.26
C ILE A 1 -17.06 18.82 18.49
N ASN A 2 -17.58 18.74 17.26
CA ASN A 2 -17.45 17.54 16.43
C ASN A 2 -15.97 17.43 15.99
N THR A 3 -15.16 16.66 16.71
CA THR A 3 -13.74 16.45 16.37
C THR A 3 -13.65 15.40 15.25
N ALA A 4 -14.04 15.78 14.04
CA ALA A 4 -13.74 14.98 12.86
C ALA A 4 -12.21 14.96 12.71
N LYS A 5 -11.61 13.76 12.73
CA LYS A 5 -10.18 13.61 12.44
C LYS A 5 -9.97 13.85 10.96
N ASP A 6 -9.02 14.71 10.61
CA ASP A 6 -8.57 14.89 9.24
C ASP A 6 -7.80 13.62 8.83
N VAL A 7 -8.40 12.83 7.94
CA VAL A 7 -7.76 11.62 7.41
C VAL A 7 -7.02 11.99 6.13
N VAL A 8 -5.71 11.76 6.12
CA VAL A 8 -4.87 11.90 4.92
C VAL A 8 -4.52 10.51 4.42
N TYR A 9 -4.91 10.23 3.18
CA TYR A 9 -4.64 8.95 2.54
C TYR A 9 -3.33 9.04 1.76
N VAL A 10 -2.48 8.01 1.87
CA VAL A 10 -1.20 7.94 1.16
C VAL A 10 -1.11 6.63 0.41
N ALA A 11 -0.99 6.68 -0.91
CA ALA A 11 -0.76 5.49 -1.73
C ALA A 11 0.70 5.06 -1.65
N VAL A 12 0.95 3.83 -1.21
CA VAL A 12 2.29 3.29 -0.96
C VAL A 12 2.53 1.97 -1.69
N GLY A 13 3.79 1.73 -2.05
CA GLY A 13 4.27 0.51 -2.68
C GLY A 13 5.73 0.27 -2.32
N GLU A 14 6.46 -0.45 -3.16
CA GLU A 14 7.88 -0.79 -2.91
C GLU A 14 8.86 0.31 -3.36
N THR A 15 8.37 1.47 -3.81
CA THR A 15 9.19 2.52 -4.40
C THR A 15 9.71 3.53 -3.36
N GLU A 16 10.88 4.11 -3.61
CA GLU A 16 11.39 5.22 -2.79
C GLU A 16 10.44 6.42 -2.78
N THR A 17 9.81 6.72 -3.93
CA THR A 17 8.82 7.81 -4.05
C THR A 17 7.61 7.61 -3.14
N SER A 18 7.25 6.37 -2.79
CA SER A 18 6.19 6.09 -1.82
C SER A 18 6.61 6.51 -0.40
N MET A 19 7.88 6.27 -0.03
CA MET A 19 8.43 6.73 1.25
C MET A 19 8.52 8.25 1.30
N ASP A 20 8.96 8.89 0.21
CA ASP A 20 8.99 10.35 0.12
C ASP A 20 7.61 10.97 0.29
N ALA A 21 6.57 10.37 -0.32
CA ALA A 21 5.19 10.82 -0.16
C ALA A 21 4.72 10.72 1.30
N LEU A 22 5.06 9.64 2.01
CA LEU A 22 4.74 9.51 3.43
C LEU A 22 5.48 10.54 4.27
N LEU A 23 6.80 10.68 4.08
CA LEU A 23 7.61 11.64 4.84
C LEU A 23 7.14 13.07 4.60
N TRP A 24 6.81 13.42 3.36
CA TRP A 24 6.19 14.70 3.06
C TRP A 24 4.88 14.86 3.83
N THR A 25 4.00 13.86 3.79
CA THR A 25 2.72 13.89 4.53
C THR A 25 2.95 14.11 6.02
N LEU A 26 3.84 13.35 6.66
CA LEU A 26 4.11 13.44 8.10
C LEU A 26 4.66 14.82 8.50
N ASN A 27 5.46 15.46 7.64
CA ASN A 27 6.01 16.80 7.92
C ASN A 27 5.02 17.94 7.66
N HIS A 28 3.96 17.71 6.87
CA HIS A 28 3.04 18.77 6.41
C HIS A 28 1.59 18.58 6.86
N THR A 29 1.30 17.52 7.61
CA THR A 29 -0.04 17.27 8.18
C THR A 29 -0.12 17.88 9.57
N PRO A 30 -1.27 18.46 9.98
CA PRO A 30 -1.48 18.89 11.36
C PRO A 30 -1.19 17.74 12.33
N HIS A 31 -0.40 18.00 13.37
CA HIS A 31 -0.08 16.97 14.36
C HIS A 31 -1.31 16.63 15.22
N PRO A 32 -1.31 15.48 15.93
CA PRO A 32 -2.42 15.08 16.79
C PRO A 32 -2.86 16.17 17.78
N PRO A 33 -4.14 16.19 18.20
CA PRO A 33 -5.10 15.08 18.13
C PRO A 33 -5.95 14.99 16.85
N ASN A 34 -5.73 15.89 15.88
CA ASN A 34 -6.72 16.12 14.81
C ASN A 34 -6.44 15.40 13.49
N ALA A 35 -5.38 14.59 13.36
CA ALA A 35 -5.04 13.93 12.10
C ALA A 35 -4.82 12.41 12.24
N LEU A 36 -5.16 11.70 11.17
CA LEU A 36 -4.91 10.27 10.95
C LEU A 36 -4.27 10.10 9.58
N VAL A 37 -3.20 9.30 9.49
CA VAL A 37 -2.64 8.89 8.19
C VAL A 37 -3.12 7.49 7.85
N CYS A 38 -3.78 7.34 6.70
CA CYS A 38 -4.25 6.06 6.20
C CYS A 38 -3.40 5.62 5.00
N LEU A 39 -2.65 4.54 5.15
CA LEU A 39 -1.76 4.00 4.11
C LEU A 39 -2.54 3.05 3.23
N ILE A 40 -2.57 3.29 1.92
CA ILE A 40 -3.23 2.42 0.94
C ILE A 40 -2.16 1.69 0.15
N HIS A 41 -2.22 0.36 0.17
CA HIS A 41 -1.39 -0.48 -0.70
C HIS A 41 -2.27 -1.33 -1.60
N VAL A 42 -2.08 -1.17 -2.91
CA VAL A 42 -2.72 -2.01 -3.92
C VAL A 42 -1.71 -3.03 -4.42
N PHE A 43 -2.07 -4.31 -4.38
CA PHE A 43 -1.23 -5.42 -4.84
C PHE A 43 -2.01 -6.31 -5.80
N PRO A 44 -1.35 -6.93 -6.80
CA PRO A 44 -2.04 -7.77 -7.77
C PRO A 44 -2.48 -9.11 -7.16
N PRO A 45 -3.60 -9.70 -7.64
CA PRO A 45 -3.98 -11.06 -7.27
C PRO A 45 -2.90 -12.07 -7.67
N LEU A 46 -2.58 -12.97 -6.76
CA LEU A 46 -1.64 -14.06 -7.05
C LEU A 46 -2.34 -15.17 -7.83
N LYS A 47 -1.98 -15.30 -9.11
CA LYS A 47 -2.52 -16.33 -10.03
C LYS A 47 -1.50 -17.44 -10.33
N PHE A 48 -0.23 -17.17 -10.06
CA PHE A 48 0.89 -18.02 -10.41
C PHE A 48 1.92 -18.06 -9.30
N VAL A 49 2.63 -19.19 -9.17
CA VAL A 49 3.83 -19.32 -8.34
C VAL A 49 5.09 -19.26 -9.21
N PRO A 50 6.25 -18.87 -8.65
CA PRO A 50 7.53 -19.07 -9.31
C PRO A 50 7.77 -20.56 -9.59
N GLY A 51 8.03 -20.92 -10.84
CA GLY A 51 8.43 -22.26 -11.21
C GLY A 51 9.93 -22.49 -10.98
N PRO A 52 10.40 -23.73 -11.21
CA PRO A 52 11.82 -24.04 -11.22
C PRO A 52 12.60 -23.13 -12.17
N VAL A 53 13.90 -22.96 -11.91
CA VAL A 53 14.79 -22.12 -12.73
C VAL A 53 14.67 -22.51 -14.21
N GLY A 54 14.35 -21.53 -15.05
CA GLY A 54 14.17 -21.72 -16.50
C GLY A 54 12.76 -22.13 -16.95
N ALA A 55 11.86 -22.52 -16.04
CA ALA A 55 10.49 -22.95 -16.37
C ALA A 55 9.44 -21.83 -16.32
N GLY A 56 9.80 -20.63 -15.85
CA GLY A 56 8.88 -19.49 -15.76
C GLY A 56 7.90 -19.59 -14.59
N LYS A 57 6.69 -19.03 -14.74
CA LYS A 57 5.64 -19.03 -13.73
C LYS A 57 4.66 -20.18 -13.96
N VAL A 58 4.20 -20.82 -12.89
CA VAL A 58 3.27 -21.97 -12.95
C VAL A 58 1.91 -21.57 -12.39
N PRO A 59 0.78 -21.88 -13.06
CA PRO A 59 -0.54 -21.62 -12.51
C PRO A 59 -0.73 -22.32 -11.17
N MET A 60 -1.30 -21.63 -10.18
CA MET A 60 -1.54 -22.22 -8.84
C MET A 60 -2.39 -23.49 -8.89
N SER A 61 -3.30 -23.60 -9.88
CA SER A 61 -4.13 -24.80 -10.09
C SER A 61 -3.34 -26.06 -10.47
N GLN A 62 -2.07 -25.92 -10.88
CA GLN A 62 -1.18 -27.03 -11.26
C GLN A 62 -0.17 -27.36 -10.16
N VAL A 63 -0.27 -26.72 -9.00
CA VAL A 63 0.70 -26.80 -7.89
C VAL A 63 0.02 -27.48 -6.71
N SER A 64 0.79 -28.21 -5.89
CA SER A 64 0.23 -28.82 -4.69
C SER A 64 -0.29 -27.75 -3.72
N PRO A 65 -1.40 -28.00 -2.99
CA PRO A 65 -1.96 -27.02 -2.05
C PRO A 65 -0.96 -26.51 -1.02
N GLU A 66 -0.09 -27.39 -0.50
CA GLU A 66 0.93 -27.04 0.49
C GLU A 66 1.93 -25.99 -0.04
N LEU A 67 2.35 -26.13 -1.30
CA LEU A 67 3.26 -25.16 -1.93
C LEU A 67 2.55 -23.84 -2.23
N VAL A 68 1.27 -23.89 -2.63
CA VAL A 68 0.45 -22.67 -2.80
C VAL A 68 0.31 -21.94 -1.48
N ASP A 69 -0.05 -22.64 -0.40
CA ASP A 69 -0.22 -22.06 0.93
C ASP A 69 1.07 -21.43 1.45
N GLY A 70 2.20 -22.11 1.26
CA GLY A 70 3.53 -21.57 1.60
C GLY A 70 3.83 -20.27 0.83
N TYR A 71 3.55 -20.23 -0.47
CA TYR A 71 3.77 -19.04 -1.28
C TYR A 71 2.84 -17.88 -0.88
N LEU A 72 1.56 -18.16 -0.64
CA LEU A 72 0.61 -17.16 -0.15
C LEU A 72 1.02 -16.62 1.23
N ALA A 73 1.53 -17.48 2.12
CA ALA A 73 2.04 -17.07 3.42
C ALA A 73 3.28 -16.17 3.30
N GLN A 74 4.20 -16.51 2.40
CA GLN A 74 5.37 -15.68 2.09
C GLN A 74 4.95 -14.30 1.58
N HIS A 75 4.02 -14.25 0.63
CA HIS A 75 3.52 -12.99 0.09
C HIS A 75 2.84 -12.12 1.16
N ARG A 76 1.98 -12.71 2.00
CA ARG A 76 1.38 -12.01 3.15
C ARG A 76 2.44 -11.47 4.11
N SER A 77 3.53 -12.21 4.32
CA SER A 77 4.66 -11.75 5.14
C SER A 77 5.37 -10.55 4.52
N GLN A 78 5.60 -10.57 3.20
CA GLN A 78 6.22 -9.46 2.47
C GLN A 78 5.37 -8.18 2.55
N ILE A 79 4.07 -8.27 2.31
CA ILE A 79 3.15 -7.12 2.45
C ILE A 79 3.17 -6.59 3.89
N ARG A 80 3.15 -7.48 4.89
CA ARG A 80 3.21 -7.08 6.31
C ARG A 80 4.52 -6.36 6.64
N GLN A 81 5.65 -6.85 6.13
CA GLN A 81 6.95 -6.21 6.32
C GLN A 81 7.00 -4.85 5.63
N LEU A 82 6.47 -4.73 4.41
CA LEU A 82 6.39 -3.47 3.68
C LEU A 82 5.56 -2.45 4.46
N MET A 83 4.34 -2.81 4.87
CA MET A 83 3.45 -1.91 5.61
C MET A 83 4.01 -1.55 6.99
N GLY A 84 4.67 -2.51 7.65
CA GLY A 84 5.36 -2.28 8.92
C GLY A 84 6.35 -1.12 8.83
N LYS A 85 7.19 -1.09 7.79
CA LYS A 85 8.17 0.00 7.58
C LYS A 85 7.52 1.39 7.51
N TYR A 86 6.35 1.50 6.89
CA TYR A 86 5.62 2.76 6.82
C TYR A 86 4.97 3.12 8.16
N MET A 87 4.37 2.14 8.83
CA MET A 87 3.77 2.32 10.16
C MET A 87 4.79 2.71 11.23
N ASP A 88 6.02 2.20 11.14
CA ASP A 88 7.14 2.60 11.99
C ASP A 88 7.46 4.09 11.83
N LYS A 89 7.33 4.64 10.61
CA LYS A 89 7.50 6.08 10.36
C LYS A 89 6.38 6.91 10.96
N CYS A 90 5.12 6.49 10.78
CA CYS A 90 3.98 7.15 11.44
C CYS A 90 4.18 7.20 12.96
N THR A 91 4.58 6.06 13.55
CA THR A 91 4.84 5.93 15.00
C THR A 91 5.98 6.83 15.45
N ALA A 92 7.09 6.89 14.71
CA ALA A 92 8.23 7.76 15.03
C ALA A 92 7.87 9.25 15.02
N PHE A 93 6.93 9.66 14.15
CA PHE A 93 6.37 11.01 14.10
C PHE A 93 5.21 11.24 15.08
N GLN A 94 4.87 10.23 15.88
CA GLN A 94 3.75 10.23 16.83
C GLN A 94 2.39 10.49 16.15
N VAL A 95 2.26 10.17 14.87
CA VAL A 95 1.02 10.32 14.11
C VAL A 95 0.29 8.96 14.08
N PRO A 96 -1.00 8.89 14.47
CA PRO A 96 -1.79 7.68 14.30
C PRO A 96 -1.80 7.23 12.84
N GLY A 97 -1.52 5.95 12.61
CA GLY A 97 -1.55 5.32 11.30
C GLY A 97 -2.62 4.23 11.22
N ASP A 98 -3.21 4.06 10.04
CA ASP A 98 -4.03 2.90 9.69
C ASP A 98 -3.65 2.39 8.29
N THR A 99 -4.04 1.17 7.94
CA THR A 99 -3.68 0.51 6.67
C THR A 99 -4.89 -0.04 5.94
N ILE A 100 -4.95 0.20 4.63
CA ILE A 100 -5.90 -0.40 3.70
C ILE A 100 -5.12 -1.21 2.67
N LEU A 101 -5.45 -2.49 2.57
CA LEU A 101 -4.88 -3.43 1.61
C LEU A 101 -5.92 -3.78 0.57
N ILE A 102 -5.61 -3.56 -0.71
CA ILE A 102 -6.52 -3.86 -1.83
C ILE A 102 -5.86 -4.80 -2.80
N GLU A 103 -6.51 -5.92 -3.09
CA GLU A 103 -6.09 -6.82 -4.15
C GLU A 103 -6.73 -6.37 -5.48
N SER A 104 -5.93 -5.98 -6.47
CA SER A 104 -6.41 -5.55 -7.79
C SER A 104 -5.31 -5.60 -8.85
N ASP A 105 -5.68 -6.01 -10.08
CA ASP A 105 -4.80 -5.97 -11.25
C ASP A 105 -4.53 -4.52 -11.74
N SER A 106 -5.30 -3.52 -11.27
CA SER A 106 -5.15 -2.10 -11.65
C SER A 106 -5.10 -1.19 -10.43
N VAL A 107 -3.92 -0.64 -10.16
CA VAL A 107 -3.70 0.34 -9.09
C VAL A 107 -4.60 1.56 -9.27
N ALA A 108 -4.68 2.11 -10.49
CA ALA A 108 -5.45 3.32 -10.75
C ALA A 108 -6.94 3.10 -10.49
N ASN A 109 -7.52 2.00 -10.99
CA ASN A 109 -8.95 1.73 -10.80
C ASN A 109 -9.28 1.44 -9.34
N ALA A 110 -8.45 0.64 -8.66
CA ALA A 110 -8.64 0.36 -7.24
C ALA A 110 -8.65 1.64 -6.39
N ILE A 111 -7.75 2.58 -6.68
CA ILE A 111 -7.72 3.87 -6.01
C ILE A 111 -8.96 4.71 -6.37
N LEU A 112 -9.37 4.77 -7.63
CA LEU A 112 -10.58 5.52 -8.04
C LEU A 112 -11.85 4.98 -7.36
N GLU A 113 -12.01 3.66 -7.31
CA GLU A 113 -13.11 3.01 -6.61
C GLU A 113 -13.08 3.34 -5.12
N LEU A 114 -11.91 3.22 -4.48
CA LEU A 114 -11.76 3.54 -3.06
C LEU A 114 -12.06 5.01 -2.76
N THR A 115 -11.61 5.94 -3.62
CA THR A 115 -11.90 7.38 -3.45
C THR A 115 -13.39 7.65 -3.48
N SER A 116 -14.13 6.93 -4.33
CA SER A 116 -15.58 7.04 -4.44
C SER A 116 -16.30 6.45 -3.23
N VAL A 117 -15.87 5.28 -2.76
CA VAL A 117 -16.49 4.56 -1.62
C VAL A 117 -16.24 5.27 -0.29
N LEU A 118 -15.01 5.74 -0.05
CA LEU A 118 -14.62 6.37 1.22
C LEU A 118 -14.76 7.90 1.21
N ASN A 119 -15.15 8.49 0.07
CA ASN A 119 -15.17 9.94 -0.13
C ASN A 119 -13.84 10.59 0.30
N ILE A 120 -12.73 10.07 -0.24
CA ILE A 120 -11.37 10.43 0.19
C ILE A 120 -11.13 11.94 -0.05
N PRO A 121 -10.91 12.75 1.00
CA PRO A 121 -10.78 14.20 0.84
C PRO A 121 -9.37 14.62 0.38
N LYS A 122 -8.34 13.83 0.72
CA LYS A 122 -6.96 14.09 0.36
C LYS A 122 -6.22 12.77 0.15
N LEU A 123 -5.68 12.60 -1.06
CA LEU A 123 -4.84 11.48 -1.44
C LEU A 123 -3.47 12.00 -1.87
N ILE A 124 -2.41 11.46 -1.27
CA ILE A 124 -1.02 11.75 -1.60
C ILE A 124 -0.42 10.54 -2.32
N VAL A 125 0.27 10.78 -3.44
CA VAL A 125 0.89 9.74 -4.26
C VAL A 125 2.32 10.16 -4.60
N GLY A 126 3.27 9.25 -4.45
CA GLY A 126 4.64 9.44 -4.91
C GLY A 126 4.73 9.39 -6.44
N ILE A 127 5.42 10.36 -7.05
CA ILE A 127 5.65 10.41 -8.50
C ILE A 127 7.15 10.31 -8.79
N SER A 128 7.52 9.46 -9.76
CA SER A 128 8.88 9.40 -10.28
C SER A 128 9.08 10.43 -11.39
N LYS A 129 10.22 11.13 -11.39
CA LYS A 129 10.54 12.16 -12.40
C LYS A 129 10.55 11.64 -13.84
N SER A 130 10.84 10.35 -14.06
CA SER A 130 10.80 9.74 -15.40
C SER A 130 9.39 9.65 -15.99
N LYS A 131 8.34 9.88 -15.19
CA LYS A 131 6.94 9.95 -15.64
C LYS A 131 6.44 11.37 -15.90
N LEU A 132 7.29 12.40 -15.73
CA LEU A 132 6.95 13.81 -15.91
C LEU A 132 7.49 14.42 -17.21
N SER A 133 8.23 13.65 -18.02
CA SER A 133 8.71 14.12 -19.32
C SER A 133 7.61 13.95 -20.38
N HIS A 134 6.78 14.97 -20.50
CA HIS A 134 5.97 15.25 -21.69
C HIS A 134 6.41 16.59 -22.28
#